data_AF-A0AAU0UGJ6-F1
#
_entry.id   AF-A0AAU0UGJ6-F1
#
_cell.length_a   1.000
_cell.length_b   1.000
_cell.length_c   1.000
_cell.angle_alpha   90.00
_cell.angle_beta   90.00
_cell.angle_gamma   90.00
#
_symmetry.space_group_name_H-M   'P 1'
#
loop_
_entity.id
_entity.type
_entity.pdbx_description
1 polymer ?
#
loop_
_entity_poly.entity_id
_entity_poly.type
_entity_poly.pdbx_seq_one_letter_code
_entity_poly.pdbx_strand_id
1 'polypeptide(L)'
;MNVDLHCHSTASDGALAPAVLVARAYENGVRVLALTDHDTLEGLEEARAAALALDMQLVNGVELSCTWGGATVHILGYGFDMKAPALVDAIDRLHHGRWLRAEEISRKLAIKGMPGALEGARAIQQALGDSGNAPARPHFADFMVSAGFVKDRAEAFRKWLGAGKLGDVKQHWPTLEETVATLRESGAWVSLAHPWHYDFTRSKRRKLIAAYIEAGGHAIEVVNGLQPAEQVGSLAILAREFGLLVTAGSDFHAPGAWSEIGVYRPLPEDLPPLWCRFKHDQPTAV
;
A
#
# COMPACT_ATOMS: atom_id res chain seq x y z
N MET A 1 10.38 -19.07 -8.48
CA MET A 1 9.52 -18.74 -7.33
C MET A 1 8.80 -17.45 -7.68
N ASN A 2 7.47 -17.46 -7.76
CA ASN A 2 6.70 -16.24 -7.97
C ASN A 2 6.42 -15.60 -6.58
N VAL A 3 6.66 -14.31 -6.46
CA VAL A 3 6.55 -13.54 -5.21
C VAL A 3 5.49 -12.46 -5.45
N ASP A 4 4.85 -11.93 -4.42
CA ASP A 4 4.12 -10.67 -4.53
C ASP A 4 4.23 -9.94 -3.19
N LEU A 5 4.94 -8.82 -3.16
CA LEU A 5 5.20 -8.07 -1.93
C LEU A 5 4.32 -6.84 -1.77
N HIS A 6 3.30 -6.65 -2.61
CA HIS A 6 2.45 -5.47 -2.51
C HIS A 6 1.03 -5.79 -2.96
N CYS A 7 0.11 -5.91 -2.00
CA CYS A 7 -1.30 -6.14 -2.27
C CYS A 7 -2.17 -5.69 -1.07
N HIS A 8 -3.45 -5.45 -1.37
CA HIS A 8 -4.42 -4.88 -0.46
C HIS A 8 -5.66 -5.75 -0.38
N SER A 9 -6.20 -5.88 0.83
CA SER A 9 -7.41 -6.62 1.16
C SER A 9 -8.53 -5.67 1.60
N THR A 10 -9.67 -6.22 1.98
CA THR A 10 -10.76 -5.45 2.58
C THR A 10 -10.41 -4.84 3.94
N ALA A 11 -9.27 -5.20 4.54
CA ALA A 11 -8.81 -4.54 5.77
C ALA A 11 -8.46 -3.06 5.53
N SER A 12 -8.05 -2.66 4.31
CA SER A 12 -7.98 -1.26 3.90
C SER A 12 -8.96 -0.90 2.78
N ASP A 13 -8.54 -1.05 1.53
CA ASP A 13 -9.21 -0.56 0.32
C ASP A 13 -9.10 -1.51 -0.87
N GLY A 14 -8.66 -2.74 -0.61
CA GLY A 14 -8.87 -3.86 -1.49
C GLY A 14 -10.32 -4.36 -1.47
N ALA A 15 -10.69 -5.12 -2.49
CA ALA A 15 -12.03 -5.65 -2.72
C ALA A 15 -12.18 -7.12 -2.31
N LEU A 16 -11.09 -7.80 -1.95
CA LEU A 16 -11.09 -9.20 -1.55
C LEU A 16 -10.72 -9.32 -0.07
N ALA A 17 -11.45 -10.17 0.66
CA ALA A 17 -11.08 -10.53 2.03
C ALA A 17 -9.68 -11.15 2.07
N PRO A 18 -8.91 -10.99 3.16
CA PRO A 18 -7.54 -11.50 3.26
C PRO A 18 -7.38 -12.97 2.86
N ALA A 19 -8.28 -13.86 3.30
CA ALA A 19 -8.21 -15.28 2.92
C ALA A 19 -8.48 -15.53 1.42
N VAL A 20 -9.42 -14.78 0.84
CA VAL A 20 -9.78 -14.87 -0.59
C VAL A 20 -8.64 -14.35 -1.47
N LEU A 21 -8.03 -13.24 -1.05
CA LEU A 21 -6.84 -12.66 -1.68
C LEU A 21 -5.68 -13.67 -1.72
N VAL A 22 -5.40 -14.30 -0.58
CA VAL A 22 -4.37 -15.33 -0.42
C VAL A 22 -4.62 -16.53 -1.34
N ALA A 23 -5.85 -17.05 -1.36
CA ALA A 23 -6.21 -18.16 -2.25
C ALA A 23 -6.00 -17.78 -3.73
N ARG A 24 -6.42 -16.58 -4.13
CA ARG A 24 -6.23 -16.07 -5.50
C ARG A 24 -4.75 -15.91 -5.87
N ALA A 25 -3.92 -15.41 -4.95
CA ALA A 25 -2.48 -15.32 -5.15
C ALA A 25 -1.86 -16.69 -5.41
N TYR A 26 -2.25 -17.70 -4.61
CA TYR A 26 -1.77 -19.06 -4.74
C TYR A 26 -2.16 -19.69 -6.09
N GLU A 27 -3.41 -19.50 -6.52
CA GLU A 27 -3.93 -19.94 -7.82
C GLU A 27 -3.16 -19.31 -8.99
N ASN A 28 -2.72 -18.06 -8.84
CA ASN A 28 -1.85 -17.34 -9.79
C ASN A 28 -0.36 -17.73 -9.66
N GLY A 29 -0.04 -18.75 -8.88
CA GLY A 29 1.31 -19.31 -8.76
C GLY A 29 2.23 -18.58 -7.78
N VAL A 30 1.73 -17.57 -7.04
CA VAL A 30 2.49 -16.90 -5.97
C VAL A 30 2.80 -17.92 -4.87
N ARG A 31 4.03 -17.86 -4.34
CA ARG A 31 4.50 -18.74 -3.26
C ARG A 31 5.02 -17.98 -2.04
N VAL A 32 5.41 -16.73 -2.23
CA VAL A 32 5.75 -15.80 -1.15
C VAL A 32 4.89 -14.55 -1.32
N LEU A 33 4.00 -14.30 -0.38
CA LEU A 33 3.09 -13.16 -0.39
C LEU A 33 3.39 -12.24 0.80
N ALA A 34 3.35 -10.93 0.61
CA ALA A 34 3.19 -9.98 1.70
C ALA A 34 1.86 -9.25 1.54
N LEU A 35 0.97 -9.36 2.54
CA LEU A 35 -0.21 -8.53 2.63
C LEU A 35 0.20 -7.17 3.21
N THR A 36 -0.07 -6.08 2.51
CA THR A 36 0.48 -4.75 2.82
C THR A 36 -0.63 -3.71 2.90
N ASP A 37 -1.72 -4.04 3.60
CA ASP A 37 -2.85 -3.12 3.77
C ASP A 37 -2.41 -1.76 4.30
N HIS A 38 -3.12 -0.74 3.86
CA HIS A 38 -2.84 0.65 4.18
C HIS A 38 -3.06 0.98 5.67
N ASP A 39 -1.98 1.29 6.38
CA ASP A 39 -1.97 1.78 7.77
C ASP A 39 -2.73 0.89 8.77
N THR A 40 -2.83 -0.41 8.50
CA THR A 40 -3.48 -1.37 9.39
C THR A 40 -2.84 -2.75 9.27
N LEU A 41 -2.97 -3.54 10.34
CA LEU A 41 -2.52 -4.93 10.40
C LEU A 41 -3.69 -5.92 10.51
N GLU A 42 -4.94 -5.43 10.47
CA GLU A 42 -6.15 -6.21 10.75
C GLU A 42 -6.28 -7.49 9.89
N GLY A 43 -5.83 -7.44 8.64
CA GLY A 43 -5.93 -8.57 7.71
C GLY A 43 -4.87 -9.67 7.90
N LEU A 44 -3.80 -9.43 8.66
CA LEU A 44 -2.64 -10.31 8.69
C LEU A 44 -2.91 -11.69 9.30
N GLU A 45 -3.70 -11.79 10.36
CA GLU A 45 -3.99 -13.09 10.99
C GLU A 45 -4.85 -14.00 10.10
N GLU A 46 -5.87 -13.42 9.46
CA GLU A 46 -6.70 -14.16 8.49
C GLU A 46 -5.87 -14.59 7.28
N ALA A 47 -5.04 -13.70 6.73
CA ALA A 47 -4.12 -14.04 5.65
C ALA A 47 -3.14 -15.15 6.06
N ARG A 48 -2.62 -15.12 7.30
CA ARG A 48 -1.68 -16.12 7.80
C ARG A 48 -2.32 -17.50 7.86
N ALA A 49 -3.54 -17.59 8.40
CA ALA A 49 -4.28 -18.84 8.47
C ALA A 49 -4.53 -19.43 7.08
N ALA A 50 -4.93 -18.59 6.11
CA ALA A 50 -5.15 -19.03 4.73
C ALA A 50 -3.85 -19.47 4.03
N ALA A 51 -2.75 -18.74 4.24
CA ALA A 51 -1.47 -19.05 3.62
C ALA A 51 -0.89 -20.37 4.16
N LEU A 52 -1.02 -20.60 5.48
CA LEU A 52 -0.65 -21.84 6.13
C LEU A 52 -1.42 -23.04 5.55
N ALA A 53 -2.72 -22.89 5.32
CA ALA A 53 -3.55 -23.95 4.75
C ALA A 53 -3.17 -24.31 3.30
N LEU A 54 -2.50 -23.42 2.58
CA LEU A 54 -2.09 -23.58 1.18
C LEU A 54 -0.59 -23.92 1.01
N ASP A 55 0.15 -24.08 2.11
CA ASP A 55 1.63 -24.19 2.09
C ASP A 55 2.29 -23.02 1.33
N MET A 56 1.77 -21.81 1.55
CA MET A 56 2.29 -20.57 1.00
C MET A 56 2.99 -19.77 2.09
N GLN A 57 4.16 -19.22 1.78
CA GLN A 57 4.85 -18.34 2.72
C GLN A 57 4.15 -16.98 2.76
N LEU A 58 3.61 -16.60 3.92
CA LEU A 58 3.18 -15.23 4.19
C LEU A 58 4.27 -14.48 4.95
N VAL A 59 4.60 -13.29 4.46
CA VAL A 59 5.47 -12.31 5.12
C VAL A 59 4.57 -11.23 5.70
N ASN A 60 4.74 -10.89 6.98
CA ASN A 60 4.06 -9.73 7.58
C ASN A 60 4.39 -8.49 6.77
N GLY A 61 3.39 -7.85 6.20
CA GLY A 61 3.52 -6.64 5.41
C GLY A 61 2.64 -5.53 5.98
N VAL A 62 3.00 -4.29 5.63
CA VAL A 62 2.15 -3.11 5.85
C VAL A 62 2.58 -2.01 4.89
N GLU A 63 1.65 -1.20 4.40
CA GLU A 63 1.96 0.03 3.68
C GLU A 63 1.60 1.25 4.53
N LEU A 64 2.61 1.96 5.04
CA LEU A 64 2.41 3.14 5.87
C LEU A 64 2.38 4.42 5.04
N SER A 65 1.35 5.24 5.27
CA SER A 65 1.20 6.57 4.72
C SER A 65 2.07 7.57 5.46
N CYS A 66 2.85 8.36 4.72
CA CYS A 66 3.63 9.44 5.30
C CYS A 66 3.70 10.65 4.37
N THR A 67 4.31 11.72 4.85
CA THR A 67 4.50 12.95 4.07
C THR A 67 5.96 13.21 3.77
N TRP A 68 6.22 13.63 2.54
CA TRP A 68 7.51 14.13 2.11
C TRP A 68 7.35 15.26 1.10
N GLY A 69 8.00 16.40 1.34
CA GLY A 69 7.98 17.53 0.40
C GLY A 69 6.57 18.00 0.01
N GLY A 70 5.63 17.97 0.98
CA GLY A 70 4.22 18.36 0.81
C GLY A 70 3.35 17.37 0.04
N ALA A 71 3.81 16.15 -0.20
CA ALA A 71 3.06 15.08 -0.86
C ALA A 71 2.91 13.88 0.07
N THR A 72 1.82 13.12 -0.10
CA THR A 72 1.69 11.79 0.49
C THR A 72 2.55 10.82 -0.31
N VAL A 73 3.38 10.07 0.39
CA VAL A 73 4.18 8.95 -0.13
C VAL A 73 3.98 7.76 0.79
N HIS A 74 4.31 6.57 0.33
CA HIS A 74 4.09 5.35 1.10
C HIS A 74 5.36 4.53 1.26
N ILE A 75 5.46 3.88 2.41
CA ILE A 75 6.60 3.06 2.80
C ILE A 75 6.09 1.67 3.17
N LEU A 76 6.62 0.66 2.50
CA LEU A 76 6.31 -0.74 2.76
C LEU A 76 7.24 -1.27 3.86
N GLY A 77 6.67 -1.93 4.86
CA GLY A 77 7.38 -2.66 5.90
C GLY A 77 7.18 -4.16 5.76
N TYR A 78 8.22 -4.96 6.01
CA TYR A 78 8.17 -6.42 5.87
C TYR A 78 8.85 -7.18 7.02
N GLY A 79 8.30 -8.35 7.36
CA GLY A 79 8.97 -9.33 8.22
C GLY A 79 9.17 -8.87 9.66
N PHE A 80 8.24 -8.06 10.17
CA PHE A 80 8.22 -7.54 11.54
C PHE A 80 7.35 -8.39 12.47
N ASP A 81 7.55 -8.23 13.79
CA ASP A 81 6.60 -8.71 14.80
C ASP A 81 5.39 -7.75 14.87
N MET A 82 4.17 -8.28 14.71
CA MET A 82 2.93 -7.50 14.80
C MET A 82 2.72 -6.85 16.17
N LYS A 83 3.44 -7.32 17.21
CA LYS A 83 3.41 -6.78 18.57
C LYS A 83 4.56 -5.81 18.86
N ALA A 84 5.36 -5.45 17.85
CA ALA A 84 6.43 -4.47 18.02
C ALA A 84 5.84 -3.13 18.51
N PRO A 85 6.23 -2.62 19.70
CA PRO A 85 5.57 -1.46 20.31
C PRO A 85 5.56 -0.22 19.43
N ALA A 86 6.68 0.08 18.76
CA ALA A 86 6.79 1.23 17.87
C ALA A 86 5.78 1.17 16.71
N LEU A 87 5.58 -0.02 16.11
CA LEU A 87 4.62 -0.20 15.03
C LEU A 87 3.18 -0.12 15.52
N VAL A 88 2.84 -0.77 16.65
CA VAL A 88 1.50 -0.73 17.23
C VAL A 88 1.08 0.72 17.51
N ASP A 89 1.95 1.47 18.19
CA ASP A 89 1.69 2.88 18.51
C ASP A 89 1.54 3.75 17.24
N ALA A 90 2.29 3.44 16.18
CA ALA A 90 2.20 4.17 14.92
C ALA A 90 0.92 3.85 14.15
N ILE A 91 0.51 2.58 14.10
CA ILE A 91 -0.75 2.14 13.49
C ILE A 91 -1.94 2.80 14.19
N ASP A 92 -1.95 2.86 15.52
CA ASP A 92 -3.02 3.52 16.27
C ASP A 92 -3.13 5.01 15.94
N ARG A 93 -1.99 5.72 15.83
CA ARG A 93 -1.97 7.13 15.41
C ARG A 93 -2.46 7.32 13.98
N LEU A 94 -2.01 6.47 13.05
CA LEU A 94 -2.40 6.52 11.64
C LEU A 94 -3.89 6.20 11.47
N HIS A 95 -4.41 5.23 12.21
CA HIS A 95 -5.82 4.88 12.25
C HIS A 95 -6.67 6.09 12.67
N HIS A 96 -6.29 6.77 13.76
CA HIS A 96 -6.99 7.99 14.17
C HIS A 96 -6.88 9.10 13.11
N GLY A 97 -5.69 9.30 12.54
CA GLY A 97 -5.46 10.26 11.46
C GLY A 97 -6.32 9.99 10.22
N ARG A 98 -6.55 8.71 9.88
CA ARG A 98 -7.42 8.29 8.78
C ARG A 98 -8.88 8.68 8.99
N TRP A 99 -9.40 8.52 10.20
CA TRP A 99 -10.76 8.94 10.54
C TRP A 99 -10.95 10.46 10.41
N LEU A 100 -10.05 11.24 11.03
CA LEU A 100 -10.06 12.71 10.92
C LEU A 100 -9.97 13.16 9.45
N ARG A 101 -9.12 12.48 8.68
CA ARG A 101 -8.98 12.74 7.24
C ARG A 101 -10.27 12.44 6.48
N ALA A 102 -10.94 11.32 6.76
CA ALA A 102 -12.18 10.94 6.09
C ALA A 102 -13.33 11.93 6.42
N GLU A 103 -13.43 12.37 7.67
CA GLU A 103 -14.34 13.43 8.11
C GLU A 103 -14.09 14.74 7.35
N GLU A 104 -12.84 15.16 7.22
CA GLU A 104 -12.48 16.39 6.53
C GLU A 104 -12.78 16.31 5.01
N ILE A 105 -12.55 15.15 4.38
CA ILE A 105 -12.95 14.92 2.99
C ILE A 105 -14.47 15.09 2.85
N SER A 106 -15.25 14.44 3.72
CA SER A 106 -16.71 14.52 3.70
C SER A 106 -17.20 15.95 3.89
N ARG A 107 -16.66 16.67 4.87
CA ARG A 107 -17.00 18.08 5.12
C ARG A 107 -16.75 18.96 3.90
N LYS A 108 -15.58 18.81 3.26
CA LYS A 108 -15.25 19.59 2.06
C LYS A 108 -16.14 19.23 0.86
N LEU A 109 -16.49 17.95 0.68
CA LEU A 109 -17.41 17.51 -0.38
C LEU A 109 -18.83 18.05 -0.16
N ALA A 110 -19.31 18.07 1.09
CA ALA A 110 -20.61 18.62 1.46
C ALA A 110 -20.73 20.11 1.07
N ILE A 111 -19.68 20.91 1.30
CA ILE A 111 -19.61 22.33 0.87
C ILE A 111 -19.76 22.47 -0.65
N LYS A 112 -19.41 21.44 -1.42
CA LYS A 112 -19.54 21.39 -2.88
C LYS A 112 -20.84 20.73 -3.35
N GLY A 113 -21.81 20.55 -2.46
CA GLY A 113 -23.13 19.99 -2.77
C GLY A 113 -23.16 18.46 -2.82
N MET A 114 -22.16 17.79 -2.23
CA MET A 114 -22.08 16.33 -2.15
C MET A 114 -22.11 15.88 -0.67
N PRO A 115 -23.26 16.02 0.03
CA PRO A 115 -23.37 15.67 1.44
C PRO A 115 -23.38 14.14 1.65
N GLY A 116 -23.13 13.70 2.89
CA GLY A 116 -23.22 12.28 3.29
C GLY A 116 -22.08 11.40 2.76
N ALA A 117 -20.95 12.00 2.39
CA ALA A 117 -19.88 11.28 1.70
C ALA A 117 -19.13 10.30 2.60
N LEU A 118 -18.97 10.59 3.89
CA LEU A 118 -18.34 9.66 4.84
C LEU A 118 -19.19 8.41 5.03
N GLU A 119 -20.48 8.60 5.31
CA GLU A 119 -21.44 7.52 5.53
C GLU A 119 -21.59 6.66 4.28
N GLY A 120 -21.69 7.30 3.12
CA GLY A 120 -21.75 6.62 1.83
C GLY A 120 -20.47 5.82 1.54
N ALA A 121 -19.29 6.41 1.73
CA ALA A 121 -18.02 5.71 1.54
C ALA A 121 -17.85 4.54 2.53
N ARG A 122 -18.28 4.71 3.78
CA ARG A 122 -18.26 3.65 4.79
C ARG A 122 -19.18 2.50 4.44
N ALA A 123 -20.37 2.79 3.92
CA ALA A 123 -21.30 1.75 3.46
C ALA A 123 -20.73 0.95 2.27
N ILE A 124 -20.04 1.61 1.32
CA ILE A 124 -19.34 0.93 0.23
C ILE A 124 -18.25 0.00 0.79
N GLN A 125 -17.41 0.50 1.71
CA GLN A 125 -16.35 -0.30 2.33
C GLN A 125 -16.92 -1.53 3.05
N GLN A 126 -17.95 -1.34 3.90
CA GLN A 126 -18.60 -2.41 4.66
C GLN A 126 -19.28 -3.46 3.78
N ALA A 127 -19.73 -3.08 2.58
CA ALA A 127 -20.28 -4.02 1.62
C ALA A 127 -19.22 -4.96 1.00
N LEU A 128 -17.93 -4.58 1.04
CA LEU A 128 -16.81 -5.41 0.57
C LEU A 128 -16.28 -6.32 1.68
N GLY A 129 -16.20 -5.81 2.91
CA GLY A 129 -15.75 -6.57 4.08
C GLY A 129 -15.80 -5.72 5.35
N ASP A 130 -15.68 -6.39 6.50
CA ASP A 130 -15.57 -5.68 7.77
C ASP A 130 -14.13 -5.19 7.98
N SER A 131 -14.00 -3.92 8.38
CA SER A 131 -12.71 -3.26 8.61
C SER A 131 -12.90 -2.17 9.65
N GLY A 132 -12.03 -2.14 10.65
CA GLY A 132 -11.96 -1.04 11.62
C GLY A 132 -11.44 0.26 10.98
N ASN A 133 -10.72 0.17 9.88
CA ASN A 133 -10.08 1.29 9.21
C ASN A 133 -11.08 2.23 8.55
N ALA A 134 -10.78 3.53 8.51
CA ALA A 134 -11.64 4.53 7.88
C ALA A 134 -11.69 4.31 6.34
N PRO A 135 -12.81 4.65 5.67
CA PRO A 135 -12.92 4.47 4.23
C PRO A 135 -11.88 5.31 3.48
N ALA A 136 -11.08 4.66 2.64
CA ALA A 136 -10.15 5.31 1.73
C ALA A 136 -10.84 6.09 0.58
N ARG A 137 -10.06 6.92 -0.13
CA ARG A 137 -10.55 7.71 -1.28
C ARG A 137 -11.26 6.89 -2.37
N PRO A 138 -10.83 5.66 -2.72
CA PRO A 138 -11.59 4.83 -3.66
C PRO A 138 -13.05 4.61 -3.25
N HIS A 139 -13.33 4.38 -1.96
CA HIS A 139 -14.71 4.24 -1.47
C HIS A 139 -15.51 5.54 -1.58
N PHE A 140 -14.88 6.70 -1.34
CA PHE A 140 -15.50 7.99 -1.62
C PHE A 140 -15.81 8.17 -3.10
N ALA A 141 -14.89 7.75 -3.99
CA ALA A 141 -15.11 7.79 -5.43
C ALA A 141 -16.32 6.93 -5.84
N ASP A 142 -16.45 5.74 -5.29
CA ASP A 142 -17.59 4.84 -5.53
C ASP A 142 -18.90 5.41 -5.03
N PHE A 143 -18.91 5.97 -3.82
CA PHE A 143 -20.07 6.69 -3.32
C PHE A 143 -20.46 7.81 -4.29
N MET A 144 -19.51 8.64 -4.71
CA MET A 144 -19.78 9.77 -5.61
C MET A 144 -20.36 9.32 -6.96
N VAL A 145 -19.94 8.16 -7.47
CA VAL A 145 -20.51 7.56 -8.69
C VAL A 145 -21.93 7.05 -8.41
N SER A 146 -22.11 6.25 -7.35
CA SER A 146 -23.41 5.65 -7.00
C SER A 146 -24.49 6.70 -6.69
N ALA A 147 -24.10 7.83 -6.09
CA ALA A 147 -24.97 8.96 -5.78
C ALA A 147 -25.18 9.91 -6.98
N GLY A 148 -24.56 9.64 -8.13
CA GLY A 148 -24.73 10.42 -9.36
C GLY A 148 -24.01 11.77 -9.39
N PHE A 149 -23.05 12.01 -8.48
CA PHE A 149 -22.28 13.26 -8.45
C PHE A 149 -21.18 13.32 -9.53
N VAL A 150 -20.68 12.16 -9.97
CA VAL A 150 -19.67 12.02 -11.03
C VAL A 150 -19.98 10.80 -11.88
N LYS A 151 -19.49 10.75 -13.13
CA LYS A 151 -19.80 9.69 -14.08
C LYS A 151 -19.05 8.38 -13.82
N ASP A 152 -17.83 8.46 -13.30
CA ASP A 152 -16.92 7.34 -13.07
C ASP A 152 -15.83 7.69 -12.03
N ARG A 153 -15.11 6.66 -11.56
CA ARG A 153 -13.99 6.82 -10.60
C ARG A 153 -12.92 7.77 -11.14
N ALA A 154 -12.61 7.71 -12.43
CA ALA A 154 -11.58 8.55 -13.05
C ALA A 154 -11.94 10.05 -12.95
N GLU A 155 -13.20 10.41 -13.14
CA GLU A 155 -13.68 11.76 -12.91
C GLU A 155 -13.57 12.17 -11.43
N ALA A 156 -13.93 11.28 -10.49
CA ALA A 156 -13.83 11.55 -9.07
C ALA A 156 -12.40 11.94 -8.66
N PHE A 157 -11.39 11.17 -9.07
CA PHE A 157 -9.99 11.48 -8.77
C PHE A 157 -9.49 12.72 -9.53
N ARG A 158 -9.80 12.85 -10.81
CA ARG A 158 -9.34 14.00 -11.61
C ARG A 158 -9.87 15.35 -11.10
N LYS A 159 -11.12 15.39 -10.63
CA LYS A 159 -11.76 16.64 -10.20
C LYS A 159 -11.68 16.88 -8.70
N TRP A 160 -11.76 15.84 -7.87
CA TRP A 160 -12.08 16.00 -6.45
C TRP A 160 -11.09 15.32 -5.50
N LEU A 161 -10.69 14.08 -5.77
CA LEU A 161 -9.99 13.24 -4.77
C LEU A 161 -8.48 13.04 -5.03
N GLY A 162 -8.00 13.35 -6.24
CA GLY A 162 -6.61 13.18 -6.64
C GLY A 162 -5.65 14.20 -6.03
N ALA A 163 -4.35 14.06 -6.32
CA ALA A 163 -3.31 14.94 -5.79
C ALA A 163 -3.59 16.42 -6.10
N GLY A 164 -3.43 17.27 -5.09
CA GLY A 164 -3.70 18.71 -5.16
C GLY A 164 -5.19 19.07 -5.25
N LYS A 165 -6.11 18.10 -5.15
CA LYS A 165 -7.56 18.34 -5.15
C LYS A 165 -8.11 18.43 -3.74
N LEU A 166 -9.40 18.68 -3.65
CA LEU A 166 -10.13 18.92 -2.41
C LEU A 166 -9.99 17.76 -1.40
N GLY A 167 -10.05 16.51 -1.89
CA GLY A 167 -9.90 15.29 -1.10
C GLY A 167 -8.44 14.89 -0.82
N ASP A 168 -7.46 15.66 -1.29
CA ASP A 168 -6.05 15.49 -0.95
C ASP A 168 -5.73 16.10 0.42
N VAL A 169 -6.37 15.55 1.45
CA VAL A 169 -6.14 15.91 2.85
C VAL A 169 -4.90 15.15 3.34
N LYS A 170 -3.87 15.90 3.72
CA LYS A 170 -2.53 15.38 4.13
C LYS A 170 -2.24 15.59 5.62
N GLN A 171 -3.13 16.31 6.30
CA GLN A 171 -3.04 16.47 7.74
C GLN A 171 -3.07 15.07 8.37
N HIS A 172 -2.33 14.88 9.46
CA HIS A 172 -2.30 13.66 10.28
C HIS A 172 -1.36 12.53 9.83
N TRP A 173 -0.64 12.68 8.72
CA TRP A 173 0.42 11.74 8.36
C TRP A 173 1.74 12.05 9.07
N PRO A 174 2.49 11.04 9.56
CA PRO A 174 3.87 11.21 10.01
C PRO A 174 4.78 11.65 8.86
N THR A 175 5.99 12.11 9.18
CA THR A 175 6.99 12.37 8.15
C THR A 175 7.61 11.08 7.62
N LEU A 176 8.27 11.18 6.46
CA LEU A 176 9.06 10.07 5.89
C LEU A 176 10.07 9.52 6.90
N GLU A 177 10.79 10.41 7.58
CA GLU A 177 11.83 10.07 8.54
C GLU A 177 11.25 9.31 9.74
N GLU A 178 10.16 9.81 10.33
CA GLU A 178 9.45 9.14 11.44
C GLU A 178 8.94 7.76 11.05
N THR A 179 8.42 7.62 9.82
CA THR A 179 7.86 6.38 9.31
C THR A 179 8.94 5.32 9.09
N VAL A 180 10.06 5.68 8.46
CA VAL A 180 11.18 4.76 8.27
C VAL A 180 11.81 4.38 9.62
N ALA A 181 11.96 5.33 10.55
CA ALA A 181 12.46 5.06 11.89
C ALA A 181 11.57 4.05 12.63
N THR A 182 10.26 4.25 12.63
CA THR A 182 9.27 3.34 13.24
C THR A 182 9.39 1.91 12.70
N LEU A 183 9.44 1.76 11.37
CA LEU A 183 9.55 0.43 10.74
C LEU A 183 10.87 -0.25 11.11
N ARG A 184 11.97 0.51 11.12
CA ARG A 184 13.29 -0.02 11.51
C ARG A 184 13.36 -0.42 12.98
N GLU A 185 12.80 0.38 13.88
CA GLU A 185 12.69 0.07 15.32
C GLU A 185 11.87 -1.20 15.57
N SER A 186 10.92 -1.48 14.67
CA SER A 186 10.08 -2.69 14.70
C SER A 186 10.76 -3.92 14.06
N GLY A 187 12.02 -3.79 13.64
CA GLY A 187 12.80 -4.85 13.00
C GLY A 187 12.37 -5.15 11.57
N ALA A 188 11.57 -4.28 10.94
CA ALA A 188 11.10 -4.49 9.58
C ALA A 188 12.20 -4.25 8.54
N TRP A 189 12.16 -5.02 7.45
CA TRP A 189 12.74 -4.59 6.18
C TRP A 189 11.85 -3.52 5.56
N VAL A 190 12.44 -2.54 4.88
CA VAL A 190 11.73 -1.33 4.44
C VAL A 190 11.95 -1.08 2.96
N SER A 191 10.86 -0.83 2.22
CA SER A 191 10.89 -0.47 0.79
C SER A 191 10.08 0.80 0.50
N LEU A 192 10.61 1.68 -0.35
CA LEU A 192 9.83 2.81 -0.87
C LEU A 192 8.83 2.30 -1.93
N ALA A 193 7.53 2.50 -1.66
CA ALA A 193 6.45 2.02 -2.51
C ALA A 193 6.32 2.85 -3.80
N HIS A 194 5.99 2.16 -4.90
CA HIS A 194 5.61 2.68 -6.22
C HIS A 194 6.09 4.11 -6.55
N PRO A 195 7.41 4.35 -6.64
CA PRO A 195 7.93 5.71 -6.83
C PRO A 195 7.44 6.41 -8.11
N TRP A 196 6.89 5.65 -9.07
CA TRP A 196 6.23 6.17 -10.29
C TRP A 196 4.82 6.69 -10.12
N HIS A 197 4.11 6.34 -9.05
CA HIS A 197 2.75 6.83 -8.80
C HIS A 197 2.73 8.28 -8.33
N TYR A 198 3.85 8.78 -7.78
CA TYR A 198 3.97 10.17 -7.38
C TYR A 198 4.17 11.07 -8.62
N ASP A 199 3.35 12.13 -8.72
CA ASP A 199 3.44 13.18 -9.75
C ASP A 199 4.66 14.09 -9.53
N PHE A 200 5.84 13.48 -9.62
CA PHE A 200 7.14 14.08 -9.37
C PHE A 200 7.97 14.11 -10.64
N THR A 201 8.64 15.24 -10.86
CA THR A 201 9.73 15.31 -11.84
C THR A 201 10.84 14.30 -11.49
N ARG A 202 11.63 13.90 -12.49
CA ARG A 202 12.78 13.01 -12.30
C ARG A 202 13.70 13.49 -11.15
N SER A 203 13.97 14.78 -11.09
CA SER A 203 14.81 15.38 -10.06
C SER A 203 14.17 15.32 -8.67
N LYS A 204 12.87 15.61 -8.54
CA LYS A 204 12.17 15.53 -7.25
C LYS A 204 12.11 14.10 -6.74
N ARG A 205 11.92 13.13 -7.63
CA ARG A 205 11.93 11.71 -7.28
C ARG A 205 13.29 11.20 -6.83
N ARG A 206 14.36 11.61 -7.51
CA ARG A 206 15.71 11.32 -7.05
C ARG A 206 15.97 11.88 -5.64
N LYS A 207 15.48 13.08 -5.36
CA LYS A 207 15.54 13.69 -4.02
C LYS A 207 14.73 12.91 -2.98
N LEU A 208 13.55 12.40 -3.33
CA LEU A 208 12.76 11.52 -2.46
C LEU A 208 13.58 10.29 -2.08
N ILE A 209 14.16 9.60 -3.08
CA ILE A 209 14.95 8.39 -2.85
C ILE A 209 16.17 8.69 -1.97
N ALA A 210 16.86 9.80 -2.23
CA ALA A 210 18.00 10.22 -1.40
C ALA A 210 17.60 10.49 0.06
N ALA A 211 16.50 11.23 0.29
CA ALA A 211 15.99 11.49 1.64
C ALA A 211 15.51 10.21 2.34
N TYR A 212 14.87 9.31 1.59
CA TYR A 212 14.46 7.99 2.09
C TYR A 212 15.67 7.15 2.53
N ILE A 213 16.77 7.16 1.76
CA ILE A 213 18.02 6.49 2.13
C ILE A 213 18.63 7.11 3.39
N GLU A 214 18.66 8.44 3.47
CA GLU A 214 19.16 9.18 4.63
C GLU A 214 18.38 8.84 5.91
N ALA A 215 17.06 8.63 5.78
CA ALA A 215 16.21 8.15 6.87
C ALA A 215 16.45 6.66 7.25
N GLY A 216 17.29 5.94 6.51
CA GLY A 216 17.61 4.52 6.76
C GLY A 216 16.87 3.53 5.84
N GLY A 217 16.21 4.00 4.79
CA GLY A 217 15.63 3.17 3.75
C GLY A 217 16.68 2.36 2.99
N HIS A 218 16.37 1.12 2.64
CA HIS A 218 17.35 0.19 2.03
C HIS A 218 16.81 -0.67 0.89
N ALA A 219 15.49 -0.62 0.61
CA ALA A 219 14.91 -1.18 -0.59
C ALA A 219 13.99 -0.20 -1.32
N ILE A 220 13.74 -0.44 -2.61
CA ILE A 220 12.79 0.32 -3.42
C ILE A 220 11.96 -0.64 -4.28
N GLU A 221 10.67 -0.35 -4.43
CA GLU A 221 9.82 -1.09 -5.35
C GLU A 221 10.16 -0.69 -6.79
N VAL A 222 10.84 -1.57 -7.51
CA VAL A 222 11.26 -1.35 -8.90
C VAL A 222 10.17 -1.78 -9.88
N VAL A 223 9.38 -2.77 -9.49
CA VAL A 223 8.29 -3.33 -10.29
C VAL A 223 7.01 -3.21 -9.49
N ASN A 224 6.05 -2.47 -10.04
CA ASN A 224 4.69 -2.35 -9.54
C ASN A 224 3.73 -2.68 -10.69
N GLY A 225 3.04 -3.81 -10.59
CA GLY A 225 2.11 -4.30 -11.62
C GLY A 225 2.72 -4.33 -13.02
N LEU A 226 1.91 -3.94 -14.02
CA LEU A 226 2.31 -3.88 -15.43
C LEU A 226 2.83 -2.49 -15.87
N GLN A 227 3.40 -1.70 -14.94
CA GLN A 227 3.94 -0.36 -15.23
C GLN A 227 4.86 -0.36 -16.47
N PRO A 228 4.90 0.70 -17.30
CA PRO A 228 5.72 0.73 -18.52
C PRO A 228 7.19 0.29 -18.32
N ALA A 229 7.77 -0.42 -19.30
CA ALA A 229 9.12 -0.97 -19.18
C ALA A 229 10.21 0.11 -18.95
N GLU A 230 10.03 1.31 -19.52
CA GLU A 230 10.91 2.47 -19.29
C GLU A 230 10.92 2.90 -17.80
N GLN A 231 9.77 2.78 -17.13
CA GLN A 231 9.64 3.11 -15.71
C GLN A 231 10.42 2.12 -14.84
N VAL A 232 10.29 0.82 -15.12
CA VAL A 232 11.11 -0.24 -14.50
C VAL A 232 12.60 0.05 -14.73
N GLY A 233 13.00 0.31 -15.99
CA GLY A 233 14.40 0.58 -16.33
C GLY A 233 14.99 1.79 -15.60
N SER A 234 14.21 2.86 -15.46
CA SER A 234 14.62 4.06 -14.73
C SER A 234 14.78 3.82 -13.23
N LEU A 235 13.89 3.06 -12.59
CA LEU A 235 14.05 2.69 -11.18
C LEU A 235 15.19 1.71 -10.97
N ALA A 236 15.40 0.77 -11.89
CA ALA A 236 16.53 -0.14 -11.86
C ALA A 236 17.87 0.60 -11.91
N ILE A 237 17.98 1.66 -12.73
CA ILE A 237 19.19 2.52 -12.75
C ILE A 237 19.41 3.18 -11.38
N LEU A 238 18.36 3.74 -10.78
CA LEU A 238 18.46 4.39 -9.46
C LEU A 238 18.80 3.38 -8.36
N ALA A 239 18.21 2.18 -8.38
CA ALA A 239 18.51 1.11 -7.43
C ALA A 239 19.99 0.72 -7.49
N ARG A 240 20.57 0.56 -8.70
CA ARG A 240 22.01 0.29 -8.87
C ARG A 240 22.87 1.44 -8.36
N GLU A 241 22.54 2.66 -8.75
CA GLU A 241 23.32 3.85 -8.41
C GLU A 241 23.40 4.09 -6.91
N PHE A 242 22.30 3.84 -6.19
CA PHE A 242 22.23 4.00 -4.75
C PHE A 242 22.51 2.71 -3.95
N GLY A 243 22.78 1.59 -4.61
CA GLY A 243 23.06 0.32 -3.94
C GLY A 243 21.88 -0.27 -3.15
N LEU A 244 20.65 -0.05 -3.61
CA LEU A 244 19.42 -0.50 -2.94
C LEU A 244 19.09 -1.96 -3.25
N LEU A 245 18.45 -2.62 -2.29
CA LEU A 245 17.68 -3.83 -2.54
C LEU A 245 16.41 -3.47 -3.32
N VAL A 246 15.77 -4.47 -3.92
CA VAL A 246 14.58 -4.23 -4.74
C VAL A 246 13.40 -5.11 -4.34
N THR A 247 12.20 -4.55 -4.39
CA THR A 247 10.94 -5.27 -4.25
C THR A 247 10.15 -5.27 -5.55
N ALA A 248 9.21 -6.20 -5.65
CA ALA A 248 8.23 -6.31 -6.72
C ALA A 248 6.89 -6.69 -6.11
N GLY A 249 5.82 -6.10 -6.63
CA GLY A 249 4.46 -6.44 -6.23
C GLY A 249 3.44 -6.02 -7.28
N SER A 250 2.22 -6.54 -7.15
CA SER A 250 1.14 -6.23 -8.08
C SER A 250 0.42 -4.92 -7.77
N ASP A 251 0.49 -4.46 -6.52
CA ASP A 251 -0.33 -3.38 -5.97
C ASP A 251 -1.83 -3.68 -6.15
N PHE A 252 -2.16 -4.96 -6.00
CA PHE A 252 -3.50 -5.46 -6.28
C PHE A 252 -4.50 -4.94 -5.25
N HIS A 253 -5.57 -4.33 -5.74
CA HIS A 253 -6.73 -3.93 -4.95
C HIS A 253 -8.00 -4.69 -5.36
N ALA A 254 -8.16 -5.00 -6.65
CA ALA A 254 -9.31 -5.73 -7.16
C ALA A 254 -8.99 -6.36 -8.52
N PRO A 255 -9.67 -7.46 -8.91
CA PRO A 255 -9.54 -8.01 -10.25
C PRO A 255 -9.96 -6.98 -11.30
N GLY A 256 -9.17 -6.82 -12.35
CA GLY A 256 -9.48 -5.91 -13.44
C GLY A 256 -8.73 -6.25 -14.72
N ALA A 257 -9.08 -5.59 -15.82
CA ALA A 257 -8.46 -5.85 -17.13
C ALA A 257 -6.93 -5.67 -17.16
N TRP A 258 -6.39 -4.86 -16.24
CA TRP A 258 -4.96 -4.54 -16.15
C TRP A 258 -4.40 -4.73 -14.73
N SER A 259 -5.15 -5.40 -13.84
CA SER A 259 -4.76 -5.62 -12.45
C SER A 259 -5.12 -7.04 -12.04
N GLU A 260 -4.11 -7.80 -11.62
CA GLU A 260 -4.26 -9.16 -11.12
C GLU A 260 -3.13 -9.47 -10.13
N ILE A 261 -3.45 -10.20 -9.07
CA ILE A 261 -2.48 -10.53 -8.01
C ILE A 261 -1.42 -11.50 -8.54
N GLY A 262 -0.15 -11.26 -8.22
CA GLY A 262 0.98 -12.02 -8.75
C GLY A 262 1.32 -11.74 -10.22
N VAL A 263 0.67 -10.75 -10.85
CA VAL A 263 0.91 -10.37 -12.25
C VAL A 263 1.58 -9.00 -12.32
N TYR A 264 2.87 -9.01 -12.64
CA TYR A 264 3.67 -7.80 -12.81
C TYR A 264 4.84 -8.04 -13.78
N ARG A 265 5.56 -6.98 -14.17
CA ARG A 265 6.73 -7.13 -15.07
C ARG A 265 7.88 -7.90 -14.41
N PRO A 266 8.66 -8.71 -15.15
CA PRO A 266 9.81 -9.36 -14.55
C PRO A 266 10.80 -8.33 -13.98
N LEU A 267 11.32 -8.62 -12.78
CA LEU A 267 12.40 -7.86 -12.18
C LEU A 267 13.69 -8.09 -13.00
N PRO A 268 14.50 -7.06 -13.28
CA PRO A 268 15.83 -7.25 -13.87
C PRO A 268 16.70 -8.20 -13.02
N GLU A 269 17.24 -9.24 -13.66
CA GLU A 269 17.91 -10.37 -12.98
C GLU A 269 19.16 -9.98 -12.17
N ASP A 270 19.80 -8.86 -12.52
CA ASP A 270 21.02 -8.40 -11.87
C ASP A 270 20.78 -7.60 -10.57
N LEU A 271 19.53 -7.22 -10.29
CA LEU A 271 19.19 -6.44 -9.09
C LEU A 271 19.04 -7.37 -7.87
N PRO A 272 19.51 -6.96 -6.68
CA PRO A 272 19.45 -7.81 -5.48
C PRO A 272 18.06 -7.79 -4.84
N PRO A 273 17.27 -8.88 -4.94
CA PRO A 273 15.92 -8.90 -4.40
C PRO A 273 15.88 -8.92 -2.88
N LEU A 274 14.97 -8.15 -2.29
CA LEU A 274 14.80 -8.07 -0.83
C LEU A 274 14.31 -9.40 -0.23
N TRP A 275 13.44 -10.13 -0.94
CA TRP A 275 12.81 -11.34 -0.39
C TRP A 275 13.79 -12.48 -0.09
N CYS A 276 14.98 -12.47 -0.68
CA CYS A 276 16.06 -13.39 -0.31
C CYS A 276 16.59 -13.16 1.12
N ARG A 277 16.18 -12.10 1.80
CA ARG A 277 16.54 -11.78 3.19
C ARG A 277 15.49 -12.22 4.20
N PHE A 278 14.28 -12.54 3.76
CA PHE A 278 13.25 -13.03 4.66
C PHE A 278 13.68 -14.40 5.20
N LYS A 279 13.60 -14.55 6.52
CA LYS A 279 13.74 -15.87 7.11
C LYS A 279 12.56 -16.70 6.61
N HIS A 280 12.82 -17.94 6.20
CA HIS A 280 11.75 -18.89 5.99
C HIS A 280 11.25 -19.23 7.39
N ASP A 281 10.22 -18.55 7.87
CA ASP A 281 9.46 -19.05 9.01
C ASP A 281 8.79 -20.33 8.52
N GLN A 282 9.45 -21.46 8.77
CA GLN A 282 8.84 -22.77 8.67
C GLN A 282 7.62 -22.73 9.59
N PRO A 283 6.44 -23.21 9.16
CA PRO A 283 5.35 -23.43 10.08
C PRO A 283 5.88 -24.26 11.23
N THR A 284 5.87 -23.71 12.43
CA THR A 284 6.07 -24.53 13.62
C THR A 284 4.89 -25.49 13.64
N ALA A 285 5.15 -26.73 13.22
CA ALA A 285 4.20 -27.82 13.36
C ALA A 285 3.78 -27.89 14.83
N VAL A 286 2.48 -27.72 15.09
CA VAL A 286 1.84 -28.06 16.36
C VAL A 286 1.39 -29.51 16.29
#